data_AF-A0A929XD27-F1
#
_entry.id   AF-A0A929XD27-F1
#
_cell.length_a   1.000
_cell.length_b   1.000
_cell.length_c   1.000
_cell.angle_alpha   90.00
_cell.angle_beta   90.00
_cell.angle_gamma   90.00
#
_symmetry.space_group_name_H-M   'P 1'
#
loop_
_entity.id
_entity.type
_entity.pdbx_description
1 polymer ?
#
loop_
_entity_poly.entity_id
_entity_poly.type
_entity_poly.pdbx_seq_one_letter_code
_entity_poly.pdbx_strand_id
1 'polypeptide(L)'
;EGAYENGGILTKDAMQKSLLAFKKFKTLIGNYKVKRVLCIGTSALRDAPNGTGFIKLVRKQTGIAIRKIDGQTEAYLGAYAAQNLLSNFDGGVTLDIGGGSTELALIKNGKIEKTLSLNLGTVRLKELFFDRGDAKGLEKYVSRAVARIGGEFCTQNLIVMGGSARALSSAVMSLQNHPLKIVHNFSYDYEKYAPFFAKLMSAKTLDLAKFPIKKDRYDTIREGAIVFDKIVKRLGAKKVITCGAGVREGAFLNSILRGARLPKNFNPSLRSLLDRFAPEPSSAPKFAKALFCALSPMHGLSEKYIKILQIAASLCEIGRAIGFYAKHETSADM
;
A
#
# COMPACT_ATOMS: atom_id res chain seq x y z
N GLU A 1 16.88 12.43 -5.47
CA GLU A 1 16.95 13.89 -5.34
C GLU A 1 17.88 14.42 -6.42
N GLY A 2 17.43 15.46 -7.11
CA GLY A 2 18.13 16.18 -8.18
C GLY A 2 18.21 15.43 -9.50
N ALA A 3 17.47 14.34 -9.69
CA ALA A 3 17.53 13.57 -10.94
C ALA A 3 16.64 14.22 -12.01
N TYR A 4 15.44 14.69 -11.65
CA TYR A 4 14.50 15.24 -12.62
C TYR A 4 14.92 16.64 -13.11
N GLU A 5 15.68 17.38 -12.30
CA GLU A 5 16.32 18.63 -12.71
C GLU A 5 17.45 18.40 -13.72
N ASN A 6 18.09 17.23 -13.70
CA ASN A 6 19.24 16.88 -14.52
C ASN A 6 18.90 15.87 -15.63
N GLY A 7 17.74 16.03 -16.28
CA GLY A 7 17.34 15.19 -17.41
C GLY A 7 17.14 13.70 -17.06
N GLY A 8 16.83 13.40 -15.79
CA GLY A 8 16.64 12.04 -15.28
C GLY A 8 17.94 11.34 -14.86
N ILE A 9 19.11 11.98 -15.00
CA ILE A 9 20.39 11.36 -14.64
C ILE A 9 20.50 11.21 -13.12
N LEU A 10 20.80 10.00 -12.65
CA LEU A 10 21.04 9.76 -11.22
C LEU A 10 22.33 10.46 -10.79
N THR A 11 22.24 11.30 -9.76
CA THR A 11 23.38 11.99 -9.18
C THR A 11 24.35 11.02 -8.52
N LYS A 12 25.65 11.37 -8.50
CA LYS A 12 26.68 10.53 -7.86
C LYS A 12 26.37 10.27 -6.39
N ASP A 13 25.95 11.29 -5.66
CA ASP A 13 25.62 11.21 -4.24
C ASP A 13 24.42 10.30 -3.98
N ALA A 14 23.35 10.40 -4.79
CA ALA A 14 22.19 9.52 -4.66
C ALA A 14 22.55 8.06 -4.95
N MET A 15 23.40 7.80 -5.95
CA MET A 15 23.92 6.46 -6.24
C MET A 15 24.79 5.92 -5.10
N GLN A 16 25.67 6.74 -4.51
CA GLN A 16 26.51 6.34 -3.38
C GLN A 16 25.68 6.01 -2.13
N LYS A 17 24.74 6.88 -1.75
CA LYS A 17 23.80 6.64 -0.64
C LYS A 17 22.99 5.35 -0.86
N SER A 18 22.48 5.14 -2.08
CA SER A 18 21.73 3.94 -2.44
C SER A 18 22.60 2.68 -2.36
N LEU A 19 23.84 2.75 -2.84
CA LEU A 19 24.79 1.65 -2.79
C LEU A 19 25.16 1.26 -1.35
N LEU A 20 25.31 2.24 -0.44
CA LEU A 20 25.49 1.99 0.98
C LEU A 20 24.29 1.25 1.59
N ALA A 21 23.06 1.61 1.21
CA ALA A 21 21.86 0.88 1.63
C ALA A 21 21.85 -0.56 1.09
N PHE A 22 22.23 -0.78 -0.17
CA PHE A 22 22.35 -2.13 -0.75
C PHE A 22 23.41 -2.99 -0.04
N LYS A 23 24.53 -2.39 0.42
CA LYS A 23 25.52 -3.11 1.24
C LYS A 23 24.90 -3.56 2.57
N LYS A 24 24.09 -2.72 3.23
CA LYS A 24 23.35 -3.11 4.43
C LYS A 24 22.35 -4.22 4.15
N PHE A 25 21.62 -4.15 3.02
CA PHE A 25 20.71 -5.23 2.62
C PHE A 25 21.44 -6.56 2.39
N LYS A 26 22.64 -6.55 1.79
CA LYS A 26 23.46 -7.76 1.66
C LYS A 26 23.74 -8.40 3.02
N THR A 27 24.12 -7.60 4.03
CA THR A 27 24.35 -8.09 5.39
C THR A 27 23.08 -8.68 5.99
N LEU A 28 21.93 -8.01 5.87
CA LEU A 28 20.66 -8.51 6.38
C LEU A 28 20.23 -9.82 5.68
N ILE A 29 20.38 -9.91 4.35
CA ILE A 29 20.09 -11.11 3.56
C ILE A 29 20.90 -12.30 4.08
N GLY A 30 22.19 -12.08 4.39
CA GLY A 30 23.06 -13.10 4.99
C GLY A 30 22.59 -13.50 6.39
N ASN A 31 22.33 -12.54 7.26
CA ASN A 31 21.93 -12.79 8.66
C ASN A 31 20.60 -13.55 8.76
N TYR A 32 19.60 -13.18 7.95
CA TYR A 32 18.30 -13.85 7.90
C TYR A 32 18.32 -15.15 7.08
N LYS A 33 19.47 -15.57 6.54
CA LYS A 33 19.64 -16.77 5.71
C LYS A 33 18.64 -16.82 4.54
N VAL A 34 18.41 -15.68 3.91
CA VAL A 34 17.40 -15.52 2.85
C VAL A 34 17.83 -16.33 1.62
N LYS A 35 17.05 -17.35 1.26
CA LYS A 35 17.35 -18.25 0.12
C LYS A 35 17.02 -17.65 -1.25
N ARG A 36 16.09 -16.68 -1.31
CA ARG A 36 15.63 -16.05 -2.55
C ARG A 36 15.43 -14.57 -2.34
N VAL A 37 16.08 -13.76 -3.18
CA VAL A 37 15.97 -12.31 -3.15
C VAL A 37 15.30 -11.84 -4.43
N LEU A 38 14.21 -11.09 -4.27
CA LEU A 38 13.54 -10.38 -5.36
C LEU A 38 13.81 -8.90 -5.17
N CYS A 39 14.59 -8.30 -6.08
CA CYS A 39 14.87 -6.87 -6.07
C CYS A 39 14.34 -6.24 -7.34
N ILE A 40 13.51 -5.20 -7.19
CA ILE A 40 12.81 -4.53 -8.28
C ILE A 40 13.21 -3.06 -8.30
N GLY A 41 13.47 -2.52 -9.50
CA GLY A 41 13.70 -1.10 -9.73
C GLY A 41 12.57 -0.48 -10.54
N THR A 42 12.02 0.64 -10.07
CA THR A 42 10.84 1.33 -10.62
C THR A 42 11.21 2.67 -11.26
N SER A 43 10.32 3.68 -11.26
CA SER A 43 10.45 4.94 -12.02
C SER A 43 11.84 5.56 -12.03
N ALA A 44 12.48 5.76 -10.87
CA ALA A 44 13.80 6.43 -10.85
C ALA A 44 14.89 5.66 -11.63
N LEU A 45 14.90 4.32 -11.57
CA LEU A 45 15.84 3.48 -12.31
C LEU A 45 15.39 3.22 -13.76
N ARG A 46 14.08 3.24 -13.99
CA ARG A 46 13.45 3.09 -15.30
C ARG A 46 13.75 4.27 -16.21
N ASP A 47 13.61 5.48 -15.66
CA ASP A 47 13.66 6.73 -16.39
C ASP A 47 15.10 7.26 -16.53
N ALA A 48 16.02 6.81 -15.69
CA ALA A 48 17.39 7.30 -15.69
C ALA A 48 18.25 6.76 -16.84
N PRO A 49 18.88 7.64 -17.65
CA PRO A 49 19.82 7.21 -18.71
C PRO A 49 20.99 6.37 -18.18
N ASN A 50 21.53 6.72 -17.01
CA ASN A 50 22.61 5.98 -16.34
C ASN A 50 22.12 4.86 -15.41
N GLY A 51 20.81 4.57 -15.38
CA GLY A 51 20.21 3.56 -14.49
C GLY A 51 20.77 2.16 -14.70
N THR A 52 21.01 1.75 -15.96
CA THR A 52 21.62 0.45 -16.30
C THR A 52 23.04 0.34 -15.73
N GLY A 53 23.82 1.43 -15.77
CA GLY A 53 25.16 1.47 -15.18
C GLY A 53 25.11 1.29 -13.67
N PHE A 54 24.18 1.96 -13.00
CA PHE A 54 23.98 1.80 -11.56
C PHE A 54 23.53 0.38 -11.18
N ILE A 55 22.63 -0.25 -11.94
CA ILE A 55 22.20 -1.63 -11.71
C ILE A 55 23.40 -2.61 -11.79
N LYS A 56 24.27 -2.45 -12.80
CA LYS A 56 25.50 -3.25 -12.92
C LYS A 56 26.44 -3.03 -11.73
N LEU A 57 26.59 -1.78 -11.29
CA LEU A 57 27.40 -1.42 -10.12
C LEU A 57 26.90 -2.10 -8.83
N VAL A 58 25.58 -2.04 -8.57
CA VAL A 58 24.99 -2.71 -7.40
C VAL A 58 25.24 -4.20 -7.45
N ARG A 59 24.97 -4.85 -8.58
CA ARG A 59 25.21 -6.29 -8.75
C ARG A 59 26.69 -6.65 -8.49
N LYS A 60 27.63 -5.87 -9.04
CA LYS A 60 29.07 -6.09 -8.86
C LYS A 60 29.48 -6.00 -7.39
N GLN A 61 28.99 -5.01 -6.64
CA GLN A 61 29.43 -4.80 -5.26
C GLN A 61 28.69 -5.64 -4.22
N THR A 62 27.43 -5.99 -4.47
CA THR A 62 26.58 -6.63 -3.45
C THR A 62 26.10 -8.02 -3.83
N GLY A 63 26.17 -8.40 -5.10
CA GLY A 63 25.57 -9.62 -5.64
C GLY A 63 24.06 -9.50 -5.87
N ILE A 64 23.42 -8.39 -5.47
CA ILE A 64 21.98 -8.21 -5.59
C ILE A 64 21.63 -7.84 -7.04
N ALA A 65 20.82 -8.68 -7.69
CA ALA A 65 20.33 -8.44 -9.03
C ALA A 65 19.04 -7.62 -9.01
N ILE A 66 19.10 -6.37 -9.46
CA ILE A 66 17.91 -5.51 -9.61
C ILE A 66 17.24 -5.81 -10.94
N ARG A 67 15.95 -6.18 -10.90
CA ARG A 67 15.09 -6.27 -12.08
C ARG A 67 14.37 -4.95 -12.30
N LYS A 68 14.71 -4.25 -13.37
CA LYS A 68 13.96 -3.07 -13.82
C LYS A 68 12.59 -3.51 -14.32
N ILE A 69 11.51 -2.88 -13.84
CA ILE A 69 10.14 -3.16 -14.30
C ILE A 69 9.52 -1.91 -14.93
N ASP A 70 8.66 -2.12 -15.93
CA ASP A 70 7.81 -1.06 -16.45
C ASP A 70 6.70 -0.68 -15.46
N GLY A 71 6.06 0.46 -15.70
CA GLY A 71 5.01 0.97 -14.82
C GLY A 71 3.73 0.14 -14.85
N GLN A 72 3.45 -0.60 -15.93
CA GLN A 72 2.28 -1.48 -16.01
C GLN A 72 2.44 -2.69 -15.09
N THR A 73 3.64 -3.28 -15.07
CA THR A 73 4.03 -4.33 -14.15
C THR A 73 3.98 -3.84 -12.70
N GLU A 74 4.44 -2.62 -12.45
CA GLU A 74 4.38 -1.99 -11.12
C GLU A 74 2.93 -1.85 -10.64
N ALA A 75 2.04 -1.32 -11.49
CA ALA A 75 0.61 -1.22 -11.23
C ALA A 75 -0.05 -2.59 -11.01
N TYR A 76 0.28 -3.57 -11.86
CA TYR A 76 -0.22 -4.95 -11.73
C TYR A 76 0.16 -5.55 -10.38
N LEU A 77 1.44 -5.46 -9.98
CA LEU A 77 1.91 -6.05 -8.72
C LEU A 77 1.23 -5.40 -7.51
N GLY A 78 1.09 -4.07 -7.49
CA GLY A 78 0.36 -3.38 -6.44
C GLY A 78 -1.10 -3.84 -6.35
N ALA A 79 -1.78 -3.93 -7.49
CA ALA A 79 -3.17 -4.40 -7.56
C ALA A 79 -3.33 -5.87 -7.17
N TYR A 80 -2.35 -6.69 -7.52
CA TYR A 80 -2.30 -8.10 -7.18
C TYR A 80 -2.12 -8.30 -5.66
N ALA A 81 -1.35 -7.43 -5.01
CA ALA A 81 -1.29 -7.39 -3.54
C ALA A 81 -2.65 -7.03 -2.94
N ALA A 82 -3.27 -5.94 -3.41
CA ALA A 82 -4.60 -5.50 -2.94
C ALA A 82 -5.65 -6.62 -3.10
N GLN A 83 -5.70 -7.27 -4.27
CA GLN A 83 -6.66 -8.34 -4.57
C GLN A 83 -6.55 -9.58 -3.67
N ASN A 84 -5.35 -9.86 -3.16
CA ASN A 84 -5.11 -11.04 -2.32
C ASN A 84 -5.13 -10.72 -0.82
N LEU A 85 -4.86 -9.47 -0.43
CA LEU A 85 -4.64 -9.10 0.98
C LEU A 85 -5.70 -8.16 1.55
N LEU A 86 -6.45 -7.42 0.73
CA LEU A 86 -7.61 -6.65 1.22
C LEU A 86 -8.86 -7.52 1.27
N SER A 87 -9.62 -7.33 2.34
CA SER A 87 -10.94 -7.94 2.53
C SER A 87 -12.06 -7.04 2.02
N ASN A 88 -13.20 -7.65 1.65
CA ASN A 88 -14.48 -6.96 1.46
C ASN A 88 -14.46 -5.81 0.44
N PHE A 89 -13.88 -6.04 -0.74
CA PHE A 89 -14.02 -5.10 -1.85
C PHE A 89 -14.47 -5.86 -3.12
N ASP A 90 -15.55 -5.38 -3.74
CA ASP A 90 -16.18 -5.99 -4.93
C ASP A 90 -15.57 -5.52 -6.25
N GLY A 91 -14.39 -4.88 -6.15
CA GLY A 91 -13.73 -4.18 -7.26
C GLY A 91 -13.53 -2.70 -6.95
N GLY A 92 -12.76 -2.06 -7.81
CA GLY A 92 -12.36 -0.66 -7.70
C GLY A 92 -11.10 -0.37 -8.50
N VAL A 93 -10.53 0.81 -8.30
CA VAL A 93 -9.24 1.17 -8.89
C VAL A 93 -8.21 1.29 -7.79
N THR A 94 -7.05 0.65 -7.95
CA THR A 94 -5.92 0.88 -7.06
C THR A 94 -5.19 2.15 -7.48
N LEU A 95 -4.66 2.88 -6.51
CA LEU A 95 -3.87 4.09 -6.70
C LEU A 95 -2.63 4.03 -5.82
N ASP A 96 -1.45 3.86 -6.42
CA ASP A 96 -0.16 3.96 -5.73
C ASP A 96 0.52 5.28 -6.12
N ILE A 97 0.71 6.18 -5.15
CA ILE A 97 1.39 7.46 -5.38
C ILE A 97 2.83 7.32 -4.90
N GLY A 98 3.74 7.15 -5.86
CA GLY A 98 5.17 7.06 -5.64
C GLY A 98 5.90 8.42 -5.65
N GLY A 99 7.23 8.34 -5.58
CA GLY A 99 8.11 9.50 -5.74
C GLY A 99 8.23 9.95 -7.19
N GLY A 100 8.36 9.00 -8.12
CA GLY A 100 8.54 9.29 -9.55
C GLY A 100 7.27 9.16 -10.37
N SER A 101 6.47 8.13 -10.12
CA SER A 101 5.26 7.80 -10.88
C SER A 101 4.06 7.57 -9.97
N THR A 102 2.90 7.46 -10.61
CA THR A 102 1.64 7.07 -9.99
C THR A 102 1.03 5.95 -10.82
N GLU A 103 0.69 4.85 -10.16
CA GLU A 103 0.18 3.64 -10.78
C GLU A 103 -1.31 3.47 -10.48
N LEU A 104 -2.08 3.15 -11.52
CA LEU A 104 -3.49 2.81 -11.42
C LEU A 104 -3.74 1.40 -11.98
N ALA A 105 -4.64 0.66 -11.35
CA ALA A 105 -5.13 -0.59 -11.92
C ALA A 105 -6.61 -0.80 -11.63
N LEU A 106 -7.37 -1.18 -12.65
CA LEU A 106 -8.78 -1.51 -12.53
C LEU A 106 -8.92 -2.97 -12.09
N ILE A 107 -9.56 -3.18 -10.94
CA ILE A 107 -9.96 -4.49 -10.44
C ILE A 107 -11.47 -4.62 -10.61
N LYS A 108 -11.91 -5.58 -11.42
CA LYS A 108 -13.33 -5.87 -11.65
C LYS A 108 -13.54 -7.38 -11.71
N ASN A 109 -14.63 -7.86 -11.12
CA ASN A 109 -14.97 -9.30 -11.08
C ASN A 109 -13.80 -10.18 -10.59
N GLY A 110 -13.01 -9.65 -9.64
CA GLY A 110 -11.87 -10.37 -9.10
C GLY A 110 -10.72 -10.59 -10.08
N LYS A 111 -10.61 -9.79 -11.14
CA LYS A 111 -9.50 -9.76 -12.10
C LYS A 111 -8.92 -8.34 -12.21
N ILE A 112 -7.64 -8.24 -12.52
CA ILE A 112 -6.99 -6.97 -12.87
C ILE A 112 -7.18 -6.80 -14.37
N GLU A 113 -8.07 -5.90 -14.79
CA GLU A 113 -8.47 -5.76 -16.20
C GLU A 113 -7.56 -4.80 -16.96
N LYS A 114 -7.14 -3.71 -16.31
CA LYS A 114 -6.33 -2.65 -16.93
C LYS A 114 -5.32 -2.11 -15.94
N THR A 115 -4.18 -1.68 -16.46
CA THR A 115 -3.11 -1.02 -15.70
C THR A 115 -2.66 0.23 -16.42
N LEU A 116 -2.36 1.28 -15.68
CA LEU A 116 -1.87 2.55 -16.17
C LEU A 116 -0.76 3.05 -15.23
N SER A 117 0.32 3.58 -15.80
CA SER A 117 1.34 4.30 -15.04
C SER A 117 1.51 5.68 -15.62
N LEU A 118 1.46 6.67 -14.74
CA LEU A 118 1.60 8.08 -15.04
C LEU A 118 2.95 8.56 -14.52
N ASN A 119 3.64 9.39 -15.30
CA ASN A 119 4.85 10.08 -14.88
C ASN A 119 4.52 11.24 -13.93
N LEU A 120 3.83 10.93 -12.85
CA LEU A 120 3.25 11.84 -11.90
C LEU A 120 3.61 11.32 -10.51
N GLY A 121 4.57 11.92 -9.83
CA GLY A 121 5.04 11.44 -8.52
C GLY A 121 5.48 12.59 -7.65
N THR A 122 5.49 12.39 -6.34
CA THR A 122 5.73 13.46 -5.37
C THR A 122 7.09 14.14 -5.52
N VAL A 123 8.17 13.38 -5.60
CA VAL A 123 9.54 13.90 -5.81
C VAL A 123 9.68 14.54 -7.19
N ARG A 124 9.06 13.94 -8.23
CA ARG A 124 9.04 14.50 -9.59
C ARG A 124 8.35 15.87 -9.62
N LEU A 125 7.20 16.00 -8.98
CA LEU A 125 6.47 17.28 -8.92
C LEU A 125 7.22 18.32 -8.08
N LYS A 126 7.87 17.87 -7.01
CA LYS A 126 8.69 18.74 -6.16
C LYS A 126 9.81 19.39 -6.97
N GLU A 127 10.67 18.56 -7.57
CA GLU A 127 11.87 18.99 -8.31
C GLU A 127 11.54 19.79 -9.59
N LEU A 128 10.46 19.43 -10.31
CA LEU A 128 10.12 20.10 -11.56
C LEU A 128 9.35 21.41 -11.37
N PHE A 129 8.60 21.57 -10.28
CA PHE A 129 7.67 22.69 -10.14
C PHE A 129 7.72 23.39 -8.78
N PHE A 130 7.62 22.67 -7.66
CA PHE A 130 7.57 23.33 -6.33
C PHE A 130 8.87 24.04 -5.99
N ASP A 131 10.01 23.38 -6.20
CA ASP A 131 11.33 23.97 -5.92
C ASP A 131 11.61 25.18 -6.84
N ARG A 132 10.89 25.29 -7.95
CA ARG A 132 10.98 26.40 -8.93
C ARG A 132 9.89 27.46 -8.76
N GLY A 133 8.92 27.26 -7.86
CA GLY A 133 7.76 28.14 -7.70
C GLY A 133 6.79 28.17 -8.90
N ASP A 134 6.81 27.17 -9.79
CA ASP A 134 6.00 27.15 -11.01
C ASP A 134 4.61 26.52 -10.80
N ALA A 135 3.72 27.25 -10.15
CA ALA A 135 2.35 26.78 -9.87
C ALA A 135 1.51 26.57 -11.14
N LYS A 136 1.66 27.41 -12.16
CA LYS A 136 0.91 27.29 -13.42
C LYS A 136 1.35 26.08 -14.22
N GLY A 137 2.66 25.84 -14.31
CA GLY A 137 3.23 24.66 -14.96
C GLY A 137 2.84 23.37 -14.24
N LEU A 138 2.83 23.37 -12.90
CA LEU A 138 2.33 22.27 -12.09
C LEU A 138 0.90 21.90 -12.46
N GLU A 139 -0.02 22.87 -12.44
CA GLU A 139 -1.43 22.63 -12.75
C GLU A 139 -1.62 22.06 -14.16
N LYS A 140 -0.94 22.64 -15.16
CA LYS A 140 -0.99 22.17 -16.55
C LYS A 140 -0.38 20.76 -16.69
N TYR A 141 0.68 20.46 -15.95
CA TYR A 141 1.33 19.14 -15.98
C TYR A 141 0.43 18.07 -15.36
N VAL A 142 -0.08 18.31 -14.15
CA VAL A 142 -0.98 17.40 -13.45
C VAL A 142 -2.25 17.17 -14.26
N SER A 143 -2.87 18.24 -14.78
CA SER A 143 -4.11 18.13 -15.57
C SER A 143 -3.91 17.30 -16.84
N ARG A 144 -2.79 17.50 -17.57
CA ARG A 144 -2.45 16.67 -18.74
C ARG A 144 -2.22 15.21 -18.37
N ALA A 145 -1.53 14.93 -17.26
CA ALA A 145 -1.29 13.57 -16.82
C ALA A 145 -2.61 12.87 -16.42
N VAL A 146 -3.48 13.56 -15.68
CA VAL A 146 -4.78 13.05 -15.23
C VAL A 146 -5.76 12.87 -16.40
N ALA A 147 -5.67 13.69 -17.45
CA ALA A 147 -6.48 13.53 -18.66
C ALA A 147 -6.21 12.20 -19.41
N ARG A 148 -5.04 11.58 -19.20
CA ARG A 148 -4.72 10.24 -19.75
C ARG A 148 -5.45 9.10 -19.05
N ILE A 149 -6.06 9.36 -17.88
CA ILE A 149 -6.91 8.38 -17.21
C ILE A 149 -8.21 8.30 -18.00
N GLY A 150 -8.41 7.17 -18.69
CA GLY A 150 -9.61 6.91 -19.46
C GLY A 150 -10.85 6.67 -18.58
N GLY A 151 -12.04 6.79 -19.18
CA GLY A 151 -13.33 6.65 -18.48
C GLY A 151 -13.57 5.24 -17.91
N GLU A 152 -12.86 4.23 -18.40
CA GLU A 152 -12.89 2.86 -17.85
C GLU A 152 -12.41 2.76 -16.40
N PHE A 153 -11.62 3.73 -15.92
CA PHE A 153 -11.13 3.75 -14.55
C PHE A 153 -12.15 4.41 -13.60
N CYS A 154 -13.25 4.97 -14.10
CA CYS A 154 -14.30 5.50 -13.23
C CYS A 154 -14.80 4.44 -12.25
N THR A 155 -14.82 4.77 -10.97
CA THR A 155 -15.12 3.82 -9.88
C THR A 155 -15.70 4.56 -8.69
N GLN A 156 -16.54 3.87 -7.91
CA GLN A 156 -16.97 4.38 -6.59
C GLN A 156 -15.95 4.07 -5.49
N ASN A 157 -15.16 3.02 -5.66
CA ASN A 157 -14.16 2.53 -4.70
C ASN A 157 -12.75 2.80 -5.22
N LEU A 158 -11.98 3.58 -4.47
CA LEU A 158 -10.56 3.83 -4.72
C LEU A 158 -9.71 3.15 -3.64
N ILE A 159 -8.80 2.27 -4.05
CA ILE A 159 -7.91 1.54 -3.16
C ILE A 159 -6.55 2.24 -3.16
N VAL A 160 -6.25 2.98 -2.11
CA VAL A 160 -5.01 3.77 -2.03
C VAL A 160 -3.87 2.96 -1.43
N MET A 161 -2.68 3.14 -1.99
CA MET A 161 -1.45 2.44 -1.62
C MET A 161 -0.28 3.43 -1.61
N GLY A 162 0.88 2.97 -1.15
CA GLY A 162 2.10 3.78 -1.15
C GLY A 162 2.25 4.67 0.08
N GLY A 163 3.38 5.37 0.18
CA GLY A 163 3.73 6.16 1.36
C GLY A 163 2.84 7.39 1.53
N SER A 164 2.65 8.16 0.47
CA SER A 164 1.92 9.43 0.50
C SER A 164 0.44 9.21 0.76
N ALA A 165 -0.20 8.29 0.03
CA ALA A 165 -1.63 8.05 0.21
C ALA A 165 -1.94 7.44 1.59
N ARG A 166 -1.10 6.53 2.11
CA ARG A 166 -1.23 6.04 3.49
C ARG A 166 -1.06 7.15 4.53
N ALA A 167 -0.17 8.12 4.31
CA ALA A 167 -0.03 9.25 5.22
C ALA A 167 -1.30 10.13 5.24
N LEU A 168 -1.93 10.36 4.09
CA LEU A 168 -3.21 11.05 3.99
C LEU A 168 -4.32 10.28 4.74
N SER A 169 -4.41 8.96 4.54
CA SER A 169 -5.40 8.13 5.23
C SER A 169 -5.15 8.03 6.74
N SER A 170 -3.89 7.95 7.19
CA SER A 170 -3.53 8.04 8.61
C SER A 170 -3.98 9.36 9.23
N ALA A 171 -3.81 10.48 8.50
CA ALA A 171 -4.25 11.79 8.97
C ALA A 171 -5.78 11.83 9.15
N VAL A 172 -6.53 11.31 8.19
CA VAL A 172 -8.00 11.16 8.29
C VAL A 172 -8.40 10.26 9.46
N MET A 173 -7.71 9.14 9.65
CA MET A 173 -7.94 8.21 10.76
C MET A 173 -7.74 8.89 12.13
N SER A 174 -6.70 9.74 12.23
CA SER A 174 -6.46 10.55 13.43
C SER A 174 -7.55 11.59 13.66
N LEU A 175 -8.05 12.26 12.61
CA LEU A 175 -9.14 13.23 12.72
C LEU A 175 -10.46 12.58 13.17
N GLN A 176 -10.64 11.28 12.91
CA GLN A 176 -11.78 10.51 13.38
C GLN A 176 -11.66 10.04 14.83
N ASN A 177 -10.51 10.24 15.49
CA ASN A 177 -10.18 9.60 16.77
C ASN A 177 -10.44 8.08 16.72
N HIS A 178 -10.05 7.45 15.62
CA HIS A 178 -10.37 6.05 15.37
C HIS A 178 -9.68 5.14 16.43
N PRO A 179 -10.39 4.14 17.02
CA PRO A 179 -9.85 3.34 18.12
C PRO A 179 -8.66 2.45 17.69
N LEU A 180 -8.66 1.99 16.44
CA LEU A 180 -7.55 1.25 15.85
C LEU A 180 -6.47 2.20 15.30
N LYS A 181 -5.21 1.75 15.29
CA LYS A 181 -4.07 2.49 14.73
C LYS A 181 -3.56 1.95 13.38
N ILE A 182 -4.15 0.85 12.91
CA ILE A 182 -3.75 0.17 11.67
C ILE A 182 -4.54 0.75 10.50
N VAL A 183 -3.83 1.31 9.52
CA VAL A 183 -4.47 1.88 8.32
C VAL A 183 -4.85 0.83 7.27
N HIS A 184 -4.33 -0.39 7.33
CA HIS A 184 -4.73 -1.43 6.39
C HIS A 184 -6.23 -1.73 6.54
N ASN A 185 -6.98 -1.68 5.43
CA ASN A 185 -8.43 -1.81 5.37
C ASN A 185 -9.22 -0.66 6.01
N PHE A 186 -8.58 0.43 6.42
CA PHE A 186 -9.27 1.66 6.84
C PHE A 186 -9.95 2.33 5.65
N SER A 187 -11.23 2.70 5.80
CA SER A 187 -12.01 3.33 4.72
C SER A 187 -12.75 4.57 5.18
N TYR A 188 -12.88 5.54 4.29
CA TYR A 188 -13.57 6.81 4.54
C TYR A 188 -14.19 7.38 3.26
N ASP A 189 -15.21 8.21 3.41
CA ASP A 189 -15.81 8.95 2.31
C ASP A 189 -14.96 10.19 2.00
N TYR A 190 -14.47 10.28 0.76
CA TYR A 190 -13.60 11.36 0.31
C TYR A 190 -14.25 12.74 0.51
N GLU A 191 -15.53 12.89 0.13
CA GLU A 191 -16.26 14.17 0.21
C GLU A 191 -16.25 14.77 1.63
N LYS A 192 -16.37 13.92 2.66
CA LYS A 192 -16.32 14.35 4.07
C LYS A 192 -14.99 15.00 4.45
N TYR A 193 -13.91 14.64 3.76
CA TYR A 193 -12.54 15.12 4.03
C TYR A 193 -11.95 15.96 2.90
N ALA A 194 -12.70 16.23 1.82
CA ALA A 194 -12.27 17.11 0.74
C ALA A 194 -11.83 18.51 1.25
N PRO A 195 -12.52 19.16 2.20
CA PRO A 195 -12.06 20.42 2.78
C PRO A 195 -10.71 20.30 3.52
N PHE A 196 -10.45 19.16 4.16
CA PHE A 196 -9.17 18.90 4.82
C PHE A 196 -8.04 18.79 3.80
N PHE A 197 -8.24 18.03 2.71
CA PHE A 197 -7.24 17.94 1.64
C PHE A 197 -6.98 19.29 0.97
N ALA A 198 -8.04 20.09 0.73
CA ALA A 198 -7.91 21.46 0.21
C ALA A 198 -7.01 22.35 1.08
N LYS A 199 -7.22 22.32 2.41
CA LYS A 199 -6.37 23.05 3.37
C LYS A 199 -4.93 22.55 3.39
N LEU A 200 -4.72 21.23 3.28
CA LEU A 200 -3.39 20.63 3.25
C LEU A 200 -2.61 21.04 2.01
N MET A 201 -3.25 21.07 0.84
CA MET A 201 -2.61 21.45 -0.42
C MET A 201 -2.18 22.92 -0.45
N SER A 202 -2.93 23.81 0.20
CA SER A 202 -2.62 25.24 0.27
C SER A 202 -1.74 25.64 1.47
N ALA A 203 -1.43 24.71 2.37
CA ALA A 203 -0.64 24.99 3.57
C ALA A 203 0.82 25.37 3.23
N LYS A 204 1.34 26.36 3.95
CA LYS A 204 2.79 26.65 3.97
C LYS A 204 3.52 25.53 4.72
N THR A 205 4.80 25.33 4.40
CA THR A 205 5.62 24.29 5.03
C THR A 205 5.63 24.39 6.56
N LEU A 206 5.67 25.61 7.10
CA LEU A 206 5.64 25.87 8.54
C LEU A 206 4.30 25.47 9.20
N ASP A 207 3.20 25.50 8.45
CA ASP A 207 1.88 25.15 8.95
C ASP A 207 1.58 23.65 8.88
N LEU A 208 2.43 22.86 8.21
CA LEU A 208 2.25 21.40 8.11
C LEU A 208 2.29 20.71 9.47
N ALA A 209 2.93 21.32 10.47
CA ALA A 209 2.94 20.84 11.85
C ALA A 209 1.58 20.87 12.55
N LYS A 210 0.61 21.62 12.02
CA LYS A 210 -0.77 21.67 12.53
C LYS A 210 -1.63 20.50 12.03
N PHE A 211 -1.13 19.75 11.04
CA PHE A 211 -1.81 18.60 10.48
C PHE A 211 -1.31 17.31 11.18
N PRO A 212 -2.16 16.27 11.32
CA PRO A 212 -1.75 14.99 11.90
C PRO A 212 -0.90 14.16 10.91
N ILE A 213 0.22 14.73 10.48
CA ILE A 213 1.16 14.20 9.50
C ILE A 213 2.55 14.17 10.14
N LYS A 214 3.31 13.11 9.88
CA LYS A 214 4.67 12.98 10.41
C LYS A 214 5.64 13.94 9.70
N LYS A 215 6.62 14.47 10.43
CA LYS A 215 7.62 15.43 9.93
C LYS A 215 8.40 14.94 8.71
N ASP A 216 8.72 13.65 8.65
CA ASP A 216 9.42 13.00 7.52
C ASP A 216 8.64 13.03 6.19
N ARG A 217 7.39 13.50 6.21
CA ARG A 217 6.52 13.62 5.02
C ARG A 217 6.30 15.04 4.56
N TYR A 218 6.74 16.06 5.30
CA TYR A 218 6.43 17.46 4.97
C TYR A 218 6.92 17.88 3.59
N ASP A 219 8.04 17.30 3.15
CA ASP A 219 8.66 17.64 1.86
C ASP A 219 7.89 17.11 0.64
N THR A 220 6.98 16.15 0.81
CA THR A 220 6.33 15.44 -0.32
C THR A 220 4.81 15.27 -0.19
N ILE A 221 4.24 15.60 0.97
CA ILE A 221 2.83 15.32 1.26
C ILE A 221 1.87 16.24 0.51
N ARG A 222 2.27 17.48 0.21
CA ARG A 222 1.42 18.43 -0.53
C ARG A 222 1.27 18.02 -1.98
N GLU A 223 2.38 17.64 -2.61
CA GLU A 223 2.45 17.06 -3.94
C GLU A 223 1.58 15.79 -4.01
N GLY A 224 1.70 14.93 -2.99
CA GLY A 224 0.89 13.73 -2.86
C GLY A 224 -0.61 14.04 -2.73
N ALA A 225 -0.98 15.06 -1.96
CA ALA A 225 -2.36 15.50 -1.79
C ALA A 225 -2.96 16.05 -3.09
N ILE A 226 -2.19 16.83 -3.88
CA ILE A 226 -2.63 17.34 -5.19
C ILE A 226 -2.91 16.20 -6.16
N VAL A 227 -1.99 15.24 -6.26
CA VAL A 227 -2.16 14.07 -7.14
C VAL A 227 -3.37 13.24 -6.69
N PHE A 228 -3.48 12.98 -5.39
CA PHE A 228 -4.59 12.25 -4.81
C PHE A 228 -5.94 12.91 -5.12
N ASP A 229 -6.09 14.21 -4.82
CA ASP A 229 -7.32 14.98 -5.02
C ASP A 229 -7.78 14.98 -6.49
N LYS A 230 -6.85 15.27 -7.41
CA LYS A 230 -7.17 15.32 -8.85
C LYS A 230 -7.55 13.95 -9.40
N ILE A 231 -6.88 12.88 -8.96
CA ILE A 231 -7.21 11.52 -9.40
C ILE A 231 -8.55 11.08 -8.81
N VAL A 232 -8.80 11.26 -7.52
CA VAL A 232 -10.09 10.89 -6.90
C VAL A 232 -11.26 11.53 -7.64
N LYS A 233 -11.16 12.84 -7.93
CA LYS A 233 -12.16 13.58 -8.71
C LYS A 233 -12.29 13.05 -10.13
N ARG A 234 -11.18 12.76 -10.82
CA ARG A 234 -11.19 12.20 -12.19
C ARG A 234 -11.89 10.85 -12.28
N LEU A 235 -11.71 10.02 -11.25
CA LEU A 235 -12.32 8.69 -11.15
C LEU A 235 -13.78 8.72 -10.68
N GLY A 236 -14.23 9.84 -10.10
CA GLY A 236 -15.55 9.93 -9.46
C GLY A 236 -15.68 9.05 -8.21
N ALA A 237 -14.56 8.78 -7.53
CA ALA A 237 -14.52 7.89 -6.39
C ALA A 237 -15.04 8.56 -5.12
N LYS A 238 -15.95 7.89 -4.42
CA LYS A 238 -16.54 8.38 -3.17
C LYS A 238 -15.90 7.72 -1.97
N LYS A 239 -15.68 6.40 -2.03
CA LYS A 239 -15.12 5.62 -0.94
C LYS A 239 -13.64 5.37 -1.20
N VAL A 240 -12.81 5.75 -0.23
CA VAL A 240 -11.37 5.48 -0.23
C VAL A 240 -11.11 4.33 0.74
N ILE A 241 -10.34 3.34 0.30
CA ILE A 241 -9.95 2.16 1.09
C ILE A 241 -8.42 2.08 1.09
N THR A 242 -7.82 2.00 2.27
CA THR A 242 -6.37 2.03 2.40
C THR A 242 -5.78 0.62 2.38
N CYS A 243 -4.88 0.35 1.44
CA CYS A 243 -4.09 -0.88 1.41
C CYS A 243 -2.75 -0.67 2.11
N GLY A 244 -2.51 -1.44 3.17
CA GLY A 244 -1.20 -1.49 3.83
C GLY A 244 -0.11 -2.20 3.00
N ALA A 245 -0.50 -2.96 1.98
CA ALA A 245 0.39 -3.70 1.08
C ALA A 245 0.60 -2.94 -0.24
N GLY A 246 1.58 -3.34 -1.03
CA GLY A 246 1.84 -2.79 -2.35
C GLY A 246 2.75 -3.68 -3.20
N VAL A 247 3.61 -3.06 -4.00
CA VAL A 247 4.46 -3.77 -5.00
C VAL A 247 5.32 -4.87 -4.38
N ARG A 248 5.80 -4.70 -3.14
CA ARG A 248 6.66 -5.69 -2.46
C ARG A 248 5.89 -6.97 -2.15
N GLU A 249 4.73 -6.84 -1.53
CA GLU A 249 3.83 -7.97 -1.23
C GLU A 249 3.32 -8.60 -2.52
N GLY A 250 3.00 -7.79 -3.53
CA GLY A 250 2.60 -8.26 -4.85
C GLY A 250 3.66 -9.09 -5.55
N ALA A 251 4.92 -8.64 -5.52
CA ALA A 251 6.06 -9.38 -6.07
C ALA A 251 6.30 -10.69 -5.32
N PHE A 252 6.21 -10.67 -3.98
CA PHE A 252 6.31 -11.86 -3.14
C PHE A 252 5.23 -12.88 -3.50
N LEU A 253 3.96 -12.47 -3.47
CA LEU A 253 2.83 -13.33 -3.81
C LEU A 253 2.95 -13.86 -5.24
N ASN A 254 3.29 -13.02 -6.21
CA ASN A 254 3.39 -13.43 -7.61
C ASN A 254 4.52 -14.46 -7.80
N SER A 255 5.58 -14.40 -7.00
CA SER A 255 6.66 -15.39 -7.05
C SER A 255 6.27 -16.78 -6.55
N ILE A 256 5.25 -16.87 -5.71
CA ILE A 256 4.76 -18.11 -5.10
C ILE A 256 3.54 -18.64 -5.87
N LEU A 257 2.58 -17.76 -6.13
CA LEU A 257 1.28 -18.09 -6.73
C LEU A 257 1.29 -17.99 -8.27
N ARG A 258 2.32 -17.38 -8.87
CA ARG A 258 2.48 -17.25 -10.33
C ARG A 258 1.25 -16.64 -11.02
N GLY A 259 0.68 -15.59 -10.44
CA GLY A 259 -0.51 -14.90 -10.95
C GLY A 259 -1.84 -15.53 -10.52
N ALA A 260 -1.84 -16.72 -9.90
CA ALA A 260 -3.04 -17.30 -9.32
C ALA A 260 -3.50 -16.52 -8.08
N ARG A 261 -4.78 -16.60 -7.71
CA ARG A 261 -5.28 -15.98 -6.48
C ARG A 261 -5.17 -16.96 -5.32
N LEU A 262 -5.06 -16.42 -4.10
CA LEU A 262 -5.31 -17.22 -2.91
C LEU A 262 -6.73 -17.81 -2.97
N PRO A 263 -6.92 -19.06 -2.52
CA PRO A 263 -8.25 -19.66 -2.45
C PRO A 263 -9.21 -18.76 -1.65
N LYS A 264 -10.49 -18.68 -2.05
CA LYS A 264 -11.49 -17.79 -1.41
C LYS A 264 -11.62 -17.99 0.11
N ASN A 265 -11.37 -19.20 0.58
CA ASN A 265 -11.47 -19.57 2.00
C ASN A 265 -10.12 -19.53 2.74
N PHE A 266 -9.05 -19.06 2.08
CA PHE A 266 -7.72 -18.99 2.66
C PHE A 266 -7.38 -17.55 3.05
N ASN A 267 -7.12 -17.32 4.33
CA ASN A 267 -6.61 -16.06 4.83
C ASN A 267 -5.16 -16.25 5.30
N PRO A 268 -4.17 -15.59 4.66
CA PRO A 268 -2.76 -15.80 4.96
C PRO A 268 -2.38 -15.31 6.36
N SER A 269 -2.99 -14.23 6.85
CA SER A 269 -2.72 -13.70 8.19
C SER A 269 -3.25 -14.63 9.28
N LEU A 270 -4.48 -15.12 9.13
CA LEU A 270 -5.07 -16.11 10.03
C LEU A 270 -4.23 -17.40 10.05
N ARG A 271 -3.88 -17.92 8.87
CA ARG A 271 -3.05 -19.12 8.77
C ARG A 271 -1.69 -18.92 9.44
N SER A 272 -1.05 -17.78 9.19
CA SER A 272 0.25 -17.46 9.79
C SER A 272 0.20 -17.33 11.32
N LEU A 273 -0.89 -16.82 11.89
CA LEU A 273 -1.06 -16.79 13.35
C LEU A 273 -1.17 -18.20 13.93
N LEU A 274 -2.00 -19.05 13.32
CA LEU A 274 -2.16 -20.44 13.74
C LEU A 274 -0.84 -21.23 13.62
N ASP A 275 -0.13 -21.11 12.49
CA ASP A 275 1.15 -21.79 12.28
C ASP A 275 2.22 -21.42 13.32
N ARG A 276 2.17 -20.19 13.87
CA ARG A 276 3.16 -19.70 14.83
C ARG A 276 2.79 -20.02 16.29
N PHE A 277 1.51 -19.97 16.62
CA PHE A 277 1.06 -19.92 18.02
C PHE A 277 0.06 -21.03 18.39
N ALA A 278 -0.53 -21.72 17.42
CA ALA A 278 -1.47 -22.82 17.62
C ALA A 278 -1.29 -23.88 16.52
N PRO A 279 -0.14 -24.60 16.50
CA PRO A 279 0.14 -25.59 15.46
C PRO A 279 -0.81 -26.79 15.51
N GLU A 280 -1.36 -27.08 16.69
CA GLU A 280 -2.32 -28.16 16.89
C GLU A 280 -3.74 -27.73 16.47
N PRO A 281 -4.47 -28.56 15.71
CA PRO A 281 -5.81 -28.25 15.26
C PRO A 281 -6.80 -28.22 16.43
N SER A 282 -7.58 -27.14 16.52
CA SER A 282 -8.64 -26.98 17.52
C SER A 282 -10.01 -27.34 16.96
N SER A 283 -10.82 -28.08 17.72
CA SER A 283 -12.23 -28.33 17.43
C SER A 283 -13.15 -27.17 17.85
N ALA A 284 -12.64 -26.16 18.55
CA ALA A 284 -13.42 -25.03 19.04
C ALA A 284 -14.23 -24.31 17.95
N PRO A 285 -13.70 -24.04 16.73
CA PRO A 285 -14.47 -23.42 15.66
C PRO A 285 -15.67 -24.24 15.19
N LYS A 286 -15.57 -25.57 15.26
CA LYS A 286 -16.67 -26.49 14.90
C LYS A 286 -17.79 -26.39 15.95
N PHE A 287 -17.45 -26.48 17.23
CA PHE A 287 -18.41 -26.39 18.32
C PHE A 287 -19.04 -25.00 18.42
N ALA A 288 -18.26 -23.93 18.25
CA ALA A 288 -18.77 -22.57 18.27
C ALA A 288 -19.84 -22.34 17.18
N LYS A 289 -19.62 -22.87 15.96
CA LYS A 289 -20.63 -22.83 14.90
C LYS A 289 -21.88 -23.65 15.27
N ALA A 290 -21.70 -24.87 15.80
CA ALA A 290 -22.83 -25.72 16.18
C ALA A 290 -23.71 -25.06 17.25
N LEU A 291 -23.09 -24.46 18.27
CA LEU A 291 -23.79 -23.71 19.32
C LEU A 291 -24.51 -22.48 18.76
N PHE A 292 -23.87 -21.70 17.88
CA PHE A 292 -24.52 -20.57 17.21
C PHE A 292 -25.77 -21.00 16.45
N CYS A 293 -25.69 -22.08 15.66
CA CYS A 293 -26.86 -22.57 14.93
C CYS A 293 -27.96 -23.09 15.86
N ALA A 294 -27.61 -23.86 16.90
CA ALA A 294 -28.57 -24.42 17.84
C ALA A 294 -29.32 -23.33 18.64
N LEU A 295 -28.64 -22.23 18.98
CA LEU A 295 -29.20 -21.11 19.73
C LEU A 295 -29.82 -20.02 18.84
N SER A 296 -29.85 -20.22 17.51
CA SER A 296 -30.40 -19.26 16.56
C SER A 296 -31.84 -18.80 16.86
N PRO A 297 -32.77 -19.65 17.35
CA PRO A 297 -34.11 -19.20 17.72
C PRO A 297 -34.12 -18.23 18.91
N MET A 298 -33.10 -18.27 19.77
CA MET A 298 -33.01 -17.44 20.97
C MET A 298 -32.32 -16.11 20.70
N HIS A 299 -31.19 -16.11 19.99
CA HIS A 299 -30.38 -14.90 19.85
C HIS A 299 -30.73 -14.07 18.60
N GLY A 300 -31.40 -14.64 17.59
CA GLY A 300 -31.84 -13.91 16.40
C GLY A 300 -30.73 -13.19 15.61
N LEU A 301 -29.49 -13.69 15.69
CA LEU A 301 -28.31 -13.03 15.08
C LEU A 301 -28.12 -13.53 13.65
N SER A 302 -27.69 -12.63 12.77
CA SER A 302 -27.38 -12.95 11.37
C SER A 302 -26.23 -13.95 11.24
N GLU A 303 -26.35 -14.87 10.29
CA GLU A 303 -25.30 -15.86 9.94
C GLU A 303 -23.96 -15.23 9.55
N LYS A 304 -23.94 -13.93 9.17
CA LYS A 304 -22.69 -13.21 8.87
C LYS A 304 -21.67 -13.25 10.02
N TYR A 305 -22.15 -13.39 11.27
CA TYR A 305 -21.31 -13.47 12.46
C TYR A 305 -20.67 -14.84 12.66
N ILE A 306 -21.17 -15.91 12.01
CA ILE A 306 -20.61 -17.26 12.14
C ILE A 306 -19.13 -17.26 11.75
N LYS A 307 -18.78 -16.60 10.64
CA LYS A 307 -17.39 -16.54 10.18
C LYS A 307 -16.47 -15.85 11.19
N ILE A 308 -16.93 -14.75 11.80
CA ILE A 308 -16.18 -14.01 12.81
C ILE A 308 -16.01 -14.87 14.07
N LEU A 309 -17.08 -15.53 14.52
CA LEU A 309 -17.07 -16.42 15.67
C LEU A 309 -16.10 -17.60 15.47
N GLN A 310 -16.10 -18.22 14.28
CA GLN A 310 -15.18 -19.32 13.97
C GLN A 310 -13.72 -18.86 13.99
N ILE A 311 -13.43 -17.65 13.49
CA ILE A 311 -12.08 -17.08 13.55
C ILE A 311 -11.68 -16.82 15.00
N ALA A 312 -12.55 -16.18 15.79
CA ALA A 312 -12.29 -15.93 17.21
C ALA A 312 -12.05 -17.24 17.99
N ALA A 313 -12.86 -18.27 17.75
CA ALA A 313 -12.68 -19.60 18.35
C ALA A 313 -11.42 -20.32 17.87
N SER A 314 -10.89 -19.99 16.68
CA SER A 314 -9.62 -20.54 16.21
C SER A 314 -8.43 -19.86 16.91
N LEU A 315 -8.59 -18.60 17.29
CA LEU A 315 -7.52 -17.75 17.84
C LEU A 315 -7.56 -17.61 19.37
N CYS A 316 -8.60 -18.09 20.05
CA CYS A 316 -8.86 -17.78 21.47
C CYS A 316 -7.79 -18.27 22.47
N GLU A 317 -6.87 -19.12 22.03
CA GLU A 317 -5.82 -19.71 22.86
C GLU A 317 -4.40 -19.41 22.36
N ILE A 318 -4.22 -18.59 21.31
CA ILE A 318 -2.88 -18.27 20.77
C ILE A 318 -2.00 -17.54 21.80
N GLY A 319 -2.62 -16.79 22.73
CA GLY A 319 -1.94 -16.08 23.80
C GLY A 319 -1.23 -17.01 24.79
N ARG A 320 -1.58 -18.30 24.85
CA ARG A 320 -0.87 -19.29 25.69
C ARG A 320 0.60 -19.43 25.31
N ALA A 321 0.95 -19.13 24.06
CA ALA A 321 2.34 -19.15 23.60
C ALA A 321 3.21 -18.06 24.26
N ILE A 322 2.59 -17.00 24.79
CA ILE A 322 3.27 -15.92 25.51
C ILE A 322 3.20 -16.14 27.02
N GLY A 323 2.02 -16.49 27.53
CA GLY A 323 1.80 -16.70 28.97
C GLY A 323 0.48 -17.39 29.28
N PHE A 324 0.45 -18.12 30.40
CA PHE A 324 -0.75 -18.83 30.85
C PHE A 324 -1.81 -17.89 31.45
N TYR A 325 -1.37 -16.90 32.23
CA TYR A 325 -2.24 -15.88 32.83
C TYR A 325 -2.68 -14.86 31.78
N ALA A 326 -3.91 -14.35 31.91
CA ALA A 326 -4.52 -13.38 30.99
C ALA A 326 -4.50 -13.79 29.50
N LYS A 327 -4.38 -15.09 29.20
CA LYS A 327 -4.26 -15.65 27.84
C LYS A 327 -5.31 -15.14 26.84
N HIS A 328 -6.53 -14.82 27.28
CA HIS A 328 -7.58 -14.31 26.40
C HIS A 328 -7.39 -12.84 26.05
N GLU A 329 -6.90 -12.02 26.99
CA GLU A 329 -6.50 -10.63 26.74
C GLU A 329 -5.29 -10.61 25.81
N THR A 330 -4.28 -11.44 26.10
CA THR A 330 -3.13 -11.59 25.22
C THR A 330 -3.52 -12.08 23.82
N SER A 331 -4.48 -13.00 23.70
CA SER A 331 -4.98 -13.45 22.40
C SER A 331 -5.75 -12.36 21.65
N ALA A 332 -6.35 -11.39 22.35
CA ALA A 332 -7.05 -10.27 21.74
C ALA A 332 -6.07 -9.19 21.24
N ASP A 333 -4.92 -9.02 21.90
CA ASP A 333 -3.85 -8.08 21.51
C ASP A 333 -3.02 -8.57 20.30
N MET A 334 -2.93 -9.89 20.09
CA MET A 334 -2.16 -10.53 19.02
C MET A 334 -2.84 -10.53 17.66
#